data_AF-A0AAD9QXI2-F1
#
_entry.id   AF-A0AAD9QXI2-F1
#
_cell.length_a   1.000
_cell.length_b   1.000
_cell.length_c   1.000
_cell.angle_alpha   90.00
_cell.angle_beta   90.00
_cell.angle_gamma   90.00
#
_symmetry.space_group_name_H-M   'P 1'
#
loop_
_entity.id
_entity.type
_entity.pdbx_description
1 polymer ?
#
loop_
_entity_poly.entity_id
_entity_poly.type
_entity_poly.pdbx_seq_one_letter_code
_entity_poly.pdbx_strand_id
1 'polypeptide(L)'
;MGNYSRRMIWFSVLTALFSCPLVVTELLIIHASSESKEYWVPREHVTLGVQDTDTIKYLVEQLCTIFHRSRKMALHKENYPCRSRSNALMLFNPATKAEYRFINSTLNDYKIKNGTRLYLYYS
;
A
#
# COMPACT_ATOMS: atom_id res chain seq x y z
N MET A 1 -40.86 63.26 -14.62
CA MET A 1 -41.05 61.88 -14.12
C MET A 1 -39.86 61.06 -14.58
N GLY A 2 -38.84 60.94 -13.72
CA GLY A 2 -37.51 60.45 -14.08
C GLY A 2 -37.41 58.92 -14.00
N ASN A 3 -36.80 58.34 -15.03
CA ASN A 3 -36.55 56.91 -15.19
C ASN A 3 -35.73 56.34 -14.03
N TYR A 4 -36.32 55.42 -13.26
CA TYR A 4 -35.57 54.59 -12.33
C TYR A 4 -34.86 53.46 -13.10
N SER A 5 -33.54 53.59 -13.09
CA SER A 5 -32.51 52.70 -13.59
C SER A 5 -32.73 51.24 -13.17
N ARG A 6 -32.91 50.35 -14.15
CA ARG A 6 -32.79 48.89 -13.97
C ARG A 6 -31.34 48.59 -13.59
N ARG A 7 -31.08 48.39 -12.30
CA ARG A 7 -29.85 47.79 -11.79
C ARG A 7 -29.73 46.37 -12.35
N MET A 8 -28.90 46.21 -13.39
CA MET A 8 -28.32 44.94 -13.77
C MET A 8 -27.43 44.47 -12.62
N ILE A 9 -27.87 43.42 -11.92
CA ILE A 9 -27.02 42.75 -10.94
C ILE A 9 -26.02 41.92 -11.74
N TRP A 10 -24.80 42.43 -11.85
CA TRP A 10 -23.62 41.66 -12.23
C TRP A 10 -23.37 40.60 -11.15
N PHE A 11 -23.84 39.37 -11.36
CA PHE A 11 -23.34 38.21 -10.61
C PHE A 11 -22.08 37.70 -11.29
N SER A 12 -20.96 38.30 -10.93
CA SER A 12 -19.63 37.76 -11.23
C SER A 12 -19.14 36.96 -10.03
N VAL A 13 -18.86 35.68 -10.31
CA VAL A 13 -17.80 34.86 -9.70
C VAL A 13 -17.98 34.49 -8.23
N LEU A 14 -18.34 33.22 -8.00
CA LEU A 14 -17.42 32.31 -7.30
C LEU A 14 -17.82 30.87 -7.63
N THR A 15 -17.36 30.38 -8.78
CA THR A 15 -17.19 28.95 -9.00
C THR A 15 -16.21 28.44 -7.95
N ALA A 16 -16.73 28.00 -6.80
CA ALA A 16 -16.04 27.07 -5.93
C ALA A 16 -15.96 25.74 -6.70
N LEU A 17 -15.09 25.70 -7.71
CA LEU A 17 -14.55 24.47 -8.24
C LEU A 17 -13.77 23.88 -7.09
N PHE A 18 -14.42 22.96 -6.38
CA PHE A 18 -13.80 21.95 -5.56
C PHE A 18 -12.63 21.39 -6.37
N SER A 19 -11.45 21.94 -6.11
CA SER A 19 -10.19 21.35 -6.51
C SER A 19 -10.01 20.17 -5.56
N CYS A 20 -10.80 19.10 -5.76
CA CYS A 20 -10.36 17.80 -5.30
C CYS A 20 -9.07 17.57 -6.09
N PRO A 21 -7.88 17.59 -5.47
CA PRO A 21 -6.70 17.18 -6.20
C PRO A 21 -7.03 15.80 -6.75
N LEU A 22 -6.96 15.66 -8.07
CA LEU A 22 -7.04 14.37 -8.72
C LEU A 22 -5.79 13.62 -8.23
N VAL A 23 -5.90 12.92 -7.09
CA VAL A 23 -4.86 12.03 -6.61
C VAL A 23 -4.86 10.91 -7.64
N VAL A 24 -3.98 11.04 -8.62
CA VAL A 24 -3.73 10.02 -9.63
C VAL A 24 -3.12 8.87 -8.85
N THR A 25 -3.98 7.93 -8.43
CA THR A 25 -3.53 6.71 -7.78
C THR A 25 -2.93 5.79 -8.84
N GLU A 26 -1.66 5.46 -8.69
CA GLU A 26 -0.99 4.54 -9.61
C GLU A 26 -1.17 3.11 -9.13
N LEU A 27 -1.60 2.22 -10.05
CA LEU A 27 -1.60 0.78 -9.79
C LEU A 27 -0.16 0.26 -9.87
N LEU A 28 0.33 -0.28 -8.77
CA LEU A 28 1.65 -0.87 -8.62
C LEU A 28 1.54 -2.40 -8.60
N ILE A 29 2.37 -3.05 -9.41
CA ILE A 29 2.58 -4.50 -9.38
C ILE A 29 3.79 -4.77 -8.48
N ILE A 30 3.57 -5.43 -7.35
CA ILE A 30 4.62 -5.79 -6.39
C ILE A 30 4.83 -7.29 -6.42
N HIS A 31 6.09 -7.71 -6.48
CA HIS A 31 6.47 -9.11 -6.34
C HIS A 31 6.96 -9.35 -4.91
N ALA A 32 6.26 -10.18 -4.16
CA ALA A 32 6.58 -10.46 -2.78
C ALA A 32 7.01 -11.92 -2.60
N SER A 33 7.96 -12.16 -1.69
CA SER A 33 8.31 -13.51 -1.27
C SER A 33 8.50 -13.61 0.24
N SER A 34 8.13 -14.76 0.82
CA SER A 34 8.45 -15.06 2.20
C SER A 34 9.90 -15.55 2.30
N GLU A 35 10.78 -14.76 2.90
CA GLU A 35 12.11 -15.19 3.31
C GLU A 35 12.18 -15.18 4.83
N SER A 36 12.74 -16.22 5.42
CA SER A 36 13.13 -16.16 6.81
C SER A 36 14.53 -16.75 6.95
N LYS A 37 15.37 -16.11 7.74
CA LYS A 37 16.71 -16.60 8.07
C LYS A 37 16.68 -17.78 9.06
N GLU A 38 15.61 -17.92 9.85
CA GLU A 38 15.57 -18.84 11.01
C GLU A 38 14.52 -19.96 10.90
N TYR A 39 13.50 -19.79 10.07
CA TYR A 39 12.40 -20.73 9.92
C TYR A 39 12.30 -21.22 8.47
N TRP A 40 12.19 -22.55 8.31
CA TRP A 40 11.89 -23.18 7.02
C TRP A 40 10.46 -22.81 6.59
N VAL A 41 10.33 -21.65 5.93
CA VAL A 41 9.10 -21.18 5.29
C VAL A 41 9.24 -21.48 3.79
N PRO A 42 8.28 -22.18 3.16
CA PRO A 42 8.30 -22.37 1.71
C PRO A 42 8.44 -21.02 1.01
N ARG A 43 9.45 -20.87 0.14
CA ARG A 43 9.59 -19.67 -0.69
C ARG A 43 8.42 -19.62 -1.66
N GLU A 44 7.46 -18.77 -1.34
CA GLU A 44 6.36 -18.46 -2.23
C GLU A 44 6.60 -17.12 -2.90
N HIS A 45 6.21 -17.04 -4.16
CA HIS A 45 6.26 -15.81 -4.93
C HIS A 45 4.83 -15.40 -5.25
N VAL A 46 4.46 -14.19 -4.84
CA VAL A 46 3.13 -13.63 -5.07
C VAL A 46 3.31 -12.31 -5.79
N THR A 47 2.47 -12.09 -6.79
CA THR A 47 2.37 -10.79 -7.47
C THR A 47 1.07 -10.14 -7.04
N LEU A 48 1.14 -8.91 -6.52
CA LEU A 48 0.00 -8.14 -6.04
C LEU A 48 -0.16 -6.86 -6.86
N GLY A 49 -1.39 -6.54 -7.25
CA GLY A 49 -1.76 -5.20 -7.69
C GLY A 49 -2.23 -4.40 -6.47
N VAL A 50 -1.58 -3.29 -6.19
CA VAL A 50 -1.90 -2.37 -5.07
C VAL A 50 -1.85 -0.92 -5.56
N GLN A 51 -2.47 0.00 -4.85
CA GLN A 51 -2.38 1.43 -5.16
C GLN A 51 -1.19 2.05 -4.42
N ASP A 52 -0.55 3.06 -5.00
CA ASP A 52 0.51 3.83 -4.35
C ASP A 52 0.08 4.50 -3.03
N THR A 53 -1.21 4.78 -2.87
CA THR A 53 -1.83 5.26 -1.62
C THR A 53 -2.05 4.17 -0.58
N ASP A 54 -1.92 2.89 -0.93
CA ASP A 54 -2.03 1.81 0.03
C ASP A 54 -0.89 1.87 1.06
N THR A 55 -1.17 1.40 2.27
CA THR A 55 -0.18 1.41 3.36
C THR A 55 0.69 0.16 3.34
N ILE A 56 1.91 0.27 3.88
CA ILE A 56 2.77 -0.89 4.14
C ILE A 56 2.04 -1.92 5.01
N LYS A 57 1.32 -1.45 6.04
CA LYS A 57 0.46 -2.29 6.87
C LYS A 57 -0.52 -3.12 6.03
N TYR A 58 -1.27 -2.47 5.14
CA TYR A 58 -2.22 -3.15 4.26
C TYR A 58 -1.53 -4.19 3.37
N LEU A 59 -0.39 -3.84 2.77
CA LEU A 59 0.38 -4.76 1.93
C LEU A 59 0.83 -5.99 2.71
N VAL A 60 1.34 -5.82 3.94
CA VAL A 60 1.71 -6.94 4.81
C VAL A 60 0.48 -7.80 5.14
N GLU A 61 -0.65 -7.21 5.51
CA GLU A 61 -1.89 -7.95 5.81
C GLU A 61 -2.40 -8.77 4.62
N GLN A 62 -2.31 -8.24 3.39
CA GLN A 62 -2.65 -8.97 2.16
C GLN A 62 -1.70 -10.15 1.93
N LEU A 63 -0.39 -9.92 2.02
CA LEU A 63 0.62 -10.97 1.86
C LEU A 63 0.43 -12.08 2.87
N CYS A 64 0.19 -11.71 4.12
CA CYS A 64 -0.20 -12.64 5.16
C CYS A 64 -1.45 -13.43 4.75
N THR A 65 -2.55 -12.78 4.38
CA THR A 65 -3.77 -13.50 4.00
C THR A 65 -3.54 -14.52 2.88
N ILE A 66 -2.72 -14.16 1.87
CA ILE A 66 -2.39 -15.02 0.74
C ILE A 66 -1.52 -16.20 1.19
N PHE A 67 -0.42 -15.92 1.89
CA PHE A 67 0.47 -16.95 2.38
C PHE A 67 -0.25 -17.90 3.35
N HIS A 68 -1.15 -17.41 4.20
CA HIS A 68 -1.97 -18.26 5.09
C HIS A 68 -2.83 -19.27 4.32
N ARG A 69 -3.41 -18.83 3.20
CA ARG A 69 -4.29 -19.65 2.36
C ARG A 69 -3.50 -20.63 1.48
N SER A 70 -2.19 -20.43 1.33
CA SER A 70 -1.39 -21.39 0.57
C SER A 70 -1.33 -22.75 1.26
N ARG A 71 -1.59 -23.80 0.49
CA ARG A 71 -1.47 -25.19 0.94
C ARG A 71 -0.07 -25.54 1.44
N LYS A 72 0.99 -24.95 0.86
CA LYS A 72 2.36 -25.24 1.29
C LYS A 72 2.63 -24.64 2.67
N MET A 73 2.14 -23.43 2.91
CA MET A 73 2.26 -22.77 4.21
C MET A 73 1.38 -23.41 5.29
N ALA A 74 0.21 -23.92 4.91
CA ALA A 74 -0.73 -24.61 5.81
C ALA A 74 -0.18 -25.92 6.39
N LEU A 75 0.86 -26.50 5.79
CA LEU A 75 1.59 -27.66 6.34
C LEU A 75 2.59 -27.25 7.44
N HIS A 76 2.92 -25.95 7.53
CA HIS A 76 3.94 -25.40 8.43
C HIS A 76 3.36 -24.28 9.33
N LYS A 77 2.14 -24.49 9.85
CA LYS A 77 1.36 -23.49 10.63
C LYS A 77 2.08 -22.92 11.85
N GLU A 78 3.03 -23.66 12.43
CA GLU A 78 3.79 -23.21 13.61
C GLU A 78 4.80 -22.12 13.28
N ASN A 79 5.32 -22.11 12.06
CA ASN A 79 6.30 -21.13 11.57
C ASN A 79 5.64 -20.01 10.75
N TYR A 80 4.32 -19.87 10.87
CA TYR A 80 3.56 -18.99 10.01
C TYR A 80 3.80 -17.51 10.36
N PRO A 81 4.30 -16.69 9.41
CA PRO A 81 4.84 -15.39 9.75
C PRO A 81 3.82 -14.33 10.17
N CYS A 82 2.53 -14.63 10.10
CA CYS A 82 1.50 -13.64 10.40
C CYS A 82 0.52 -14.09 11.48
N ARG A 83 0.89 -15.09 12.27
CA ARG A 83 0.07 -15.57 13.39
C ARG A 83 0.04 -14.56 14.54
N SER A 84 1.16 -13.86 14.74
CA SER A 84 1.24 -12.68 15.58
C SER A 84 1.22 -11.48 14.65
N ARG A 85 0.19 -10.62 14.71
CA ARG A 85 0.17 -9.30 14.07
C ARG A 85 1.20 -8.37 14.73
N SER A 86 2.42 -8.87 14.85
CA SER A 86 3.50 -8.30 15.63
C SER A 86 4.17 -7.20 14.85
N ASN A 87 4.66 -6.20 15.58
CA ASN A 87 5.56 -5.18 15.06
C ASN A 87 6.91 -5.76 14.55
N ALA A 88 7.12 -7.08 14.66
CA ALA A 88 8.30 -7.78 14.16
C ALA A 88 8.20 -8.14 12.67
N LEU A 89 7.00 -8.08 12.06
CA LEU A 89 6.85 -8.28 10.62
C LEU A 89 7.36 -7.07 9.83
N MET A 90 8.22 -7.34 8.86
CA MET A 90 8.89 -6.31 8.05
C MET A 90 8.93 -6.72 6.57
N LEU A 91 8.93 -5.71 5.70
CA LEU A 91 9.18 -5.88 4.26
C LEU A 91 10.58 -5.38 3.93
N PHE A 92 11.41 -6.24 3.33
CA PHE A 92 12.75 -5.88 2.86
C PHE A 92 12.75 -5.65 1.36
N ASN A 93 13.33 -4.53 0.93
CA ASN A 93 13.61 -4.24 -0.48
C ASN A 93 15.08 -4.57 -0.80
N PRO A 94 15.35 -5.60 -1.62
CA PRO A 94 16.72 -6.02 -1.93
C PRO A 94 17.49 -5.01 -2.78
N ALA A 95 16.78 -4.17 -3.54
CA ALA A 95 17.38 -3.20 -4.47
C ALA A 95 17.89 -1.97 -3.72
N THR A 96 17.12 -1.49 -2.74
CA THR A 96 17.48 -0.31 -1.94
C THR A 96 18.10 -0.66 -0.58
N LYS A 97 18.04 -1.94 -0.18
CA LYS A 97 18.37 -2.41 1.17
C LYS A 97 17.52 -1.76 2.27
N ALA A 98 16.35 -1.22 1.91
CA ALA A 98 15.43 -0.61 2.85
C ALA A 98 14.56 -1.67 3.54
N GLU A 99 14.22 -1.40 4.79
CA GLU A 99 13.34 -2.23 5.59
C GLU A 99 12.12 -1.41 6.02
N TYR A 100 10.92 -1.91 5.72
CA TYR A 100 9.66 -1.24 6.01
C TYR A 100 8.94 -1.99 7.12
N ARG A 101 8.74 -1.31 8.25
CA ARG A 101 8.02 -1.85 9.41
C ARG A 101 6.52 -1.87 9.15
N PHE A 102 5.80 -2.69 9.91
CA PHE A 102 4.34 -2.73 9.93
C PHE A 102 3.74 -1.41 10.46
N ILE A 103 3.67 -0.38 9.59
CA ILE A 103 3.21 0.97 9.92
C ILE A 103 2.24 1.52 8.86
N ASN A 104 1.55 2.61 9.19
CA ASN A 104 0.54 3.24 8.33
C ASN A 104 1.12 4.21 7.27
N SER A 105 2.41 4.13 6.95
CA SER A 105 3.00 4.89 5.85
C SER A 105 2.61 4.28 4.50
N THR A 106 2.40 5.13 3.50
CA THR A 106 1.99 4.73 2.16
C THR A 106 3.15 4.18 1.35
N LEU A 107 2.86 3.45 0.27
CA LEU A 107 3.87 2.99 -0.68
C LEU A 107 4.57 4.17 -1.36
N ASN A 108 3.82 5.25 -1.62
CA ASN A 108 4.36 6.49 -2.19
C ASN A 108 5.36 7.19 -1.25
N ASP A 109 5.10 7.22 0.07
CA ASP A 109 6.03 7.79 1.07
C ASP A 109 7.42 7.12 0.98
N TYR A 110 7.43 5.83 0.67
CA TYR A 110 8.65 5.03 0.50
C TYR A 110 9.16 4.94 -0.94
N LYS A 111 8.53 5.66 -1.87
CA LYS A 111 8.86 5.67 -3.29
C LYS A 111 8.92 4.26 -3.88
N ILE A 112 8.03 3.38 -3.41
CA ILE A 112 7.88 2.02 -3.94
C ILE A 112 7.22 2.13 -5.31
N LYS A 113 7.89 1.62 -6.34
CA LYS A 113 7.46 1.73 -7.74
C LYS A 113 6.88 0.43 -8.26
N ASN A 114 6.23 0.52 -9.41
CA ASN A 114 5.77 -0.65 -10.14
C ASN A 114 6.94 -1.62 -10.45
N GLY A 115 6.72 -2.91 -10.25
CA GLY A 115 7.72 -3.97 -10.39
C GLY A 115 8.65 -4.16 -9.18
N THR A 116 8.45 -3.43 -8.09
CA THR A 116 9.31 -3.57 -6.89
C THR A 116 9.21 -4.98 -6.32
N ARG A 117 10.38 -5.56 -6.01
CA ARG A 117 10.48 -6.86 -5.32
C ARG A 117 10.62 -6.62 -3.82
N LEU A 118 9.80 -7.28 -3.02
CA LEU A 118 9.80 -7.18 -1.57
C LEU A 118 9.89 -8.57 -0.94
N TYR A 119 10.52 -8.66 0.22
CA TYR A 119 10.59 -9.88 0.99
C TYR A 119 9.90 -9.67 2.34
N LEU A 120 8.92 -10.50 2.64
CA LEU A 120 8.29 -10.54 3.96
C LEU A 120 9.15 -11.42 4.87
N TYR A 121 9.58 -10.87 6.00
CA TYR A 121 10.40 -11.55 7.00
C TYR A 121 10.08 -11.05 8.41
N TYR A 122 10.58 -11.76 9.43
CA TYR A 122 10.58 -11.32 10.82
C TYR A 122 11.92 -10.69 11.20
N SER A 123 11.86 -9.56 11.91
CA SER A 123 13.00 -8.98 12.63
C SER A 123 13.23 -9.64 13.99
#